data_AF-A0A925ZMX0-F1
#
_entry.id   AF-A0A925ZMX0-F1
#
_cell.length_a   1.000
_cell.length_b   1.000
_cell.length_c   1.000
_cell.angle_alpha   90.00
_cell.angle_beta   90.00
_cell.angle_gamma   90.00
#
_symmetry.space_group_name_H-M   'P 1'
#
loop_
_entity.id
_entity.type
_entity.pdbx_description
1 polymer ?
#
loop_
_entity_poly.entity_id
_entity_poly.type
_entity_poly.pdbx_seq_one_letter_code
_entity_poly.pdbx_strand_id
1 'polypeptide(L)'
;MSAKHPVVVCTGSSGSGTTSVTRTFQWIFRREEINAAVVEGDAFHRYDRLQMKEKMAEAEAAGNMHLSHFGPEANLFAELEELFRSYGESGGGRLRRYLHDDVEAAPFGQPPGTFTPWQDVPEGTDLLFYEGLHGAVISGDVNLARHADLLIGVVPIINLEWIQKLHRDKALRGYSTEAVTNTILRRMPDYVNYVCPQFAETHINFQRVPTVDTSNPFIARYIPTADESFVVIRFKNPKGIDFPYLLSMLHDSFMSRPNIIVVPGGKMELAMQIILTPLLLKLIDGRRRALSAAAR
;
A
#
# COMPACT_ATOMS: atom_id res chain seq x y z
N MET A 1 -18.70 -0.54 -6.88
CA MET A 1 -17.78 -1.09 -7.90
C MET A 1 -18.14 -0.45 -9.22
N SER A 2 -17.30 0.47 -9.70
CA SER A 2 -17.59 1.25 -10.89
C SER A 2 -17.16 0.49 -12.13
N ALA A 3 -18.11 0.20 -13.01
CA ALA A 3 -17.78 -0.41 -14.28
C ALA A 3 -16.98 0.55 -15.18
N LYS A 4 -17.15 1.87 -15.05
CA LYS A 4 -16.57 2.89 -15.93
C LYS A 4 -15.25 3.48 -15.41
N HIS A 5 -15.07 3.53 -14.10
CA HIS A 5 -13.95 4.20 -13.45
C HIS A 5 -13.37 3.30 -12.34
N PRO A 6 -12.65 2.23 -12.71
CA PRO A 6 -12.18 1.27 -11.74
C PRO A 6 -11.16 1.88 -10.77
N VAL A 7 -11.28 1.51 -9.50
CA VAL A 7 -10.36 1.88 -8.43
C VAL A 7 -9.52 0.67 -8.03
N VAL A 8 -8.21 0.75 -8.24
CA VAL A 8 -7.23 -0.28 -7.87
C VAL A 8 -6.44 0.22 -6.68
N VAL A 9 -6.32 -0.63 -5.67
CA VAL A 9 -5.71 -0.28 -4.39
C VAL A 9 -4.66 -1.30 -4.03
N CYS A 10 -3.47 -0.80 -3.73
CA CYS A 10 -2.44 -1.53 -3.02
C CYS A 10 -2.31 -0.95 -1.60
N THR A 11 -2.74 -1.73 -0.60
CA THR A 11 -2.51 -1.40 0.81
C THR A 11 -1.40 -2.25 1.39
N GLY A 12 -0.58 -1.67 2.26
CA GLY A 12 0.52 -2.40 2.87
C GLY A 12 1.08 -1.68 4.09
N SER A 13 2.07 -2.28 4.73
CA SER A 13 2.82 -1.61 5.80
C SER A 13 4.15 -1.06 5.30
N SER A 14 4.63 -0.01 5.96
CA SER A 14 5.88 0.66 5.61
C SER A 14 7.07 -0.30 5.63
N GLY A 15 7.65 -0.64 4.47
CA GLY A 15 8.76 -1.61 4.37
C GLY A 15 8.42 -2.89 3.61
N SER A 16 7.17 -3.08 3.20
CA SER A 16 6.71 -4.19 2.35
C SER A 16 7.37 -4.30 0.97
N GLY A 17 8.26 -3.38 0.62
CA GLY A 17 8.80 -3.22 -0.73
C GLY A 17 7.93 -2.30 -1.59
N THR A 18 7.36 -1.24 -1.00
CA THR A 18 6.53 -0.24 -1.69
C THR A 18 7.16 0.19 -3.02
N THR A 19 8.44 0.57 -3.04
CA THR A 19 9.16 0.90 -4.29
C THR A 19 9.12 -0.21 -5.35
N SER A 20 9.24 -1.49 -4.95
CA SER A 20 9.14 -2.63 -5.87
C SER A 20 7.71 -2.83 -6.38
N VAL A 21 6.71 -2.60 -5.53
CA VAL A 21 5.29 -2.64 -5.90
C VAL A 21 4.93 -1.52 -6.86
N THR A 22 5.21 -0.26 -6.52
CA THR A 22 4.98 0.91 -7.39
C THR A 22 5.61 0.67 -8.76
N ARG A 23 6.88 0.24 -8.77
CA ARG A 23 7.62 -0.03 -10.00
C ARG A 23 6.96 -1.13 -10.81
N THR A 24 6.48 -2.20 -10.18
CA THR A 24 5.78 -3.29 -10.88
C THR A 24 4.50 -2.79 -11.55
N PHE A 25 3.68 -2.00 -10.85
CA PHE A 25 2.49 -1.39 -11.46
C PHE A 25 2.84 -0.44 -12.60
N GLN A 26 3.86 0.40 -12.43
CA GLN A 26 4.35 1.27 -13.51
C GLN A 26 4.78 0.48 -14.76
N TRP A 27 5.45 -0.65 -14.59
CA TRP A 27 5.79 -1.55 -15.71
C TRP A 27 4.55 -2.11 -16.40
N ILE A 28 3.56 -2.57 -15.63
CA ILE A 28 2.30 -3.09 -16.20
C ILE A 28 1.56 -1.97 -16.93
N PHE A 29 1.36 -0.82 -16.30
CA PHE A 29 0.66 0.31 -16.92
C PHE A 29 1.33 0.78 -18.19
N ARG A 30 2.67 0.85 -18.20
CA ARG A 30 3.43 1.18 -19.41
C ARG A 30 3.27 0.12 -20.50
N ARG A 31 3.36 -1.16 -20.16
CA ARG A 31 3.29 -2.27 -21.15
C ARG A 31 1.89 -2.42 -21.76
N GLU A 32 0.86 -2.23 -20.95
CA GLU A 32 -0.54 -2.38 -21.35
C GLU A 32 -1.20 -1.05 -21.75
N GLU A 33 -0.40 0.03 -21.86
CA GLU A 33 -0.84 1.38 -22.24
C GLU A 33 -2.02 1.91 -21.39
N ILE A 34 -1.97 1.68 -20.08
CA ILE A 34 -3.00 2.12 -19.12
C ILE A 34 -2.63 3.50 -18.58
N ASN A 35 -3.50 4.49 -18.79
CA ASN A 35 -3.36 5.82 -18.21
C ASN A 35 -3.91 5.86 -16.78
N ALA A 36 -3.07 5.58 -15.78
CA ALA A 36 -3.50 5.54 -14.37
C ALA A 36 -3.33 6.88 -13.64
N ALA A 37 -4.36 7.32 -12.92
CA ALA A 37 -4.21 8.35 -11.89
C ALA A 37 -3.57 7.74 -10.64
N VAL A 38 -2.30 8.05 -10.36
CA VAL A 38 -1.56 7.49 -9.23
C VAL A 38 -1.74 8.37 -7.99
N VAL A 39 -2.07 7.75 -6.86
CA VAL A 39 -2.27 8.39 -5.56
C VAL A 39 -1.41 7.71 -4.51
N GLU A 40 -0.53 8.50 -3.90
CA GLU A 40 0.29 8.07 -2.78
C GLU A 40 -0.46 8.34 -1.46
N GLY A 41 -0.51 7.34 -0.58
CA GLY A 41 -1.27 7.41 0.67
C GLY A 41 -0.82 8.54 1.59
N ASP A 42 0.47 8.88 1.57
CA ASP A 42 1.05 9.95 2.38
C ASP A 42 0.47 11.33 2.03
N ALA A 43 -0.11 11.50 0.82
CA ALA A 43 -0.85 12.70 0.46
C ALA A 43 -2.08 12.94 1.35
N PHE A 44 -2.59 11.91 2.02
CA PHE A 44 -3.77 11.98 2.89
C PHE A 44 -3.41 11.99 4.38
N HIS A 45 -2.14 12.20 4.73
CA HIS A 45 -1.77 12.57 6.10
C HIS A 45 -2.45 13.89 6.50
N ARG A 46 -2.95 13.97 7.72
CA ARG A 46 -3.58 15.19 8.26
C ARG A 46 -2.57 16.31 8.49
N TYR A 47 -1.35 15.93 8.87
CA TYR A 47 -0.31 16.83 9.32
C TYR A 47 0.93 16.70 8.45
N ASP A 48 1.58 17.83 8.18
CA ASP A 48 2.90 17.85 7.56
C ASP A 48 3.98 17.37 8.55
N ARG A 49 5.23 17.32 8.11
CA ARG A 49 6.34 16.80 8.93
C ARG A 49 6.55 17.57 10.24
N LEU A 50 6.36 18.89 10.25
CA LEU A 50 6.55 19.72 11.44
C LEU A 50 5.32 19.63 12.34
N GLN A 51 4.14 19.81 11.76
CA GLN A 51 2.86 19.68 12.47
C GLN A 51 2.72 18.33 13.15
N MET A 52 3.13 17.24 12.49
CA MET A 52 3.04 15.91 13.09
C MET A 52 3.94 15.79 14.32
N LYS A 53 5.15 16.38 14.30
CA LYS A 53 6.03 16.38 15.48
C LYS A 53 5.41 17.16 16.64
N GLU A 54 4.82 18.31 16.36
CA GLU A 54 4.12 19.12 17.36
C GLU A 54 2.93 18.35 17.96
N LYS A 55 2.08 17.76 17.12
CA LYS A 55 0.93 16.96 17.57
C LYS A 55 1.34 15.73 18.36
N MET A 56 2.45 15.09 17.98
CA MET A 56 3.01 13.98 18.73
C MET A 56 3.48 14.41 20.13
N ALA A 57 4.10 15.59 20.27
CA ALA A 57 4.54 16.11 21.56
C ALA A 57 3.36 16.58 22.44
N GLU A 58 2.34 17.21 21.85
CA GLU A 58 1.10 17.56 22.54
C GLU A 58 0.37 16.32 23.08
N ALA A 59 0.26 15.27 22.26
CA ALA A 59 -0.37 14.01 22.65
C ALA A 59 0.39 13.35 23.81
N GLU A 60 1.73 13.33 23.77
CA GLU A 60 2.56 12.82 24.86
C GLU A 60 2.35 13.61 26.15
N ALA A 61 2.31 14.94 26.09
CA ALA A 61 2.05 15.79 27.25
C ALA A 61 0.64 15.55 27.86
N ALA A 62 -0.33 15.17 27.03
CA ALA A 62 -1.68 14.77 27.46
C ALA A 62 -1.78 13.31 27.92
N GLY A 63 -0.68 12.55 27.93
CA GLY A 63 -0.63 11.14 28.33
C GLY A 63 -1.01 10.15 27.23
N ASN A 64 -1.25 10.60 25.99
CA ASN A 64 -1.47 9.76 24.83
C ASN A 64 -0.14 9.38 24.17
N MET A 65 0.35 8.19 24.50
CA MET A 65 1.58 7.62 23.94
C MET A 65 1.35 6.82 22.66
N HIS A 66 0.21 6.99 21.98
CA HIS A 66 -0.21 6.12 20.87
C HIS A 66 -0.40 6.86 19.53
N LEU A 67 -0.54 8.19 19.53
CA LEU A 67 -0.71 8.97 18.29
C LEU A 67 0.36 8.62 17.25
N SER A 68 -0.05 8.12 16.09
CA SER A 68 0.85 7.68 15.04
C SER A 68 0.26 7.85 13.64
N HIS A 69 1.10 7.72 12.60
CA HIS A 69 0.64 7.73 11.20
C HIS A 69 -0.26 6.53 10.84
N PHE A 70 -0.45 5.56 11.72
CA PHE A 70 -1.35 4.42 11.45
C PHE A 70 -2.80 4.73 11.82
N GLY A 71 -3.03 5.59 12.80
CA GLY A 71 -4.36 5.89 13.31
C GLY A 71 -5.13 6.96 12.53
N PRO A 72 -6.45 7.08 12.75
CA PRO A 72 -7.32 8.05 12.08
C PRO A 72 -7.00 9.50 12.44
N GLU A 73 -6.41 9.75 13.61
CA GLU A 73 -6.07 11.11 14.06
C GLU A 73 -5.04 11.77 13.13
N ALA A 74 -4.08 11.00 12.62
CA ALA A 74 -3.03 11.50 11.74
C ALA A 74 -3.39 11.42 10.24
N ASN A 75 -4.61 11.02 9.89
CA ASN A 75 -5.00 10.73 8.51
C ASN A 75 -6.37 11.32 8.14
N LEU A 76 -6.55 11.59 6.86
CA LEU A 76 -7.76 12.12 6.24
C LEU A 76 -8.58 10.99 5.59
N PHE A 77 -9.08 10.06 6.40
CA PHE A 77 -9.78 8.86 5.90
C PHE A 77 -11.07 9.18 5.15
N ALA A 78 -11.84 10.17 5.61
CA ALA A 78 -13.08 10.58 4.95
C ALA A 78 -12.80 11.21 3.58
N GLU A 79 -11.76 12.03 3.48
CA GLU A 79 -11.33 12.65 2.24
C GLU A 79 -10.76 11.63 1.26
N LEU A 80 -10.08 10.59 1.74
CA LEU A 80 -9.62 9.49 0.90
C LEU A 80 -10.79 8.64 0.39
N GLU A 81 -11.79 8.36 1.24
CA GLU A 81 -13.02 7.70 0.80
C GLU A 81 -13.77 8.54 -0.25
N GLU A 82 -13.84 9.86 -0.03
CA GLU A 82 -14.44 10.80 -0.98
C GLU A 82 -13.78 10.72 -2.35
N LEU A 83 -12.44 10.67 -2.40
CA LEU A 83 -11.71 10.49 -3.65
C LEU A 83 -12.10 9.18 -4.35
N PHE A 84 -12.12 8.06 -3.62
CA PHE A 84 -12.46 6.76 -4.22
C PHE A 84 -13.89 6.75 -4.76
N ARG A 85 -14.83 7.31 -3.98
CA ARG A 85 -16.24 7.43 -4.38
C ARG A 85 -16.40 8.34 -5.60
N SER A 86 -15.88 9.56 -5.54
CA SER A 86 -15.96 10.55 -6.62
C SER A 86 -15.34 10.01 -7.91
N TYR A 87 -14.21 9.31 -7.81
CA TYR A 87 -13.57 8.69 -8.96
C TYR A 87 -14.44 7.58 -9.54
N GLY A 88 -14.95 6.68 -8.68
CA GLY A 88 -15.86 5.63 -9.11
C GLY A 88 -17.10 6.16 -9.83
N GLU A 89 -17.66 7.29 -9.39
CA GLU A 89 -18.88 7.87 -9.98
C GLU A 89 -18.62 8.63 -11.29
N SER A 90 -17.51 9.36 -11.38
CA SER A 90 -17.31 10.37 -12.44
C SER A 90 -15.94 10.35 -13.12
N GLY A 91 -14.98 9.60 -12.58
CA GLY A 91 -13.56 9.68 -12.96
C GLY A 91 -12.83 10.92 -12.43
N GLY A 92 -13.51 11.78 -11.66
CA GLY A 92 -12.95 12.97 -11.03
C GLY A 92 -12.64 12.79 -9.54
N GLY A 93 -12.25 13.87 -8.89
CA GLY A 93 -11.90 13.89 -7.48
C GLY A 93 -10.73 14.84 -7.23
N ARG A 94 -10.30 14.96 -5.97
CA ARG A 94 -9.13 15.79 -5.63
C ARG A 94 -8.02 14.97 -4.99
N LEU A 95 -6.80 15.28 -5.37
CA LEU A 95 -5.59 14.72 -4.81
C LEU A 95 -4.57 15.83 -4.54
N ARG A 96 -3.54 15.50 -3.77
CA ARG A 96 -2.34 16.32 -3.59
C ARG A 96 -1.14 15.40 -3.50
N ARG A 97 0.05 15.96 -3.28
CA ARG A 97 1.28 15.20 -3.10
C ARG A 97 1.91 15.57 -1.77
N TYR A 98 2.50 14.59 -1.10
CA TYR A 98 3.41 14.82 0.01
C TYR A 98 4.83 14.79 -0.54
N LEU A 99 5.62 15.82 -0.26
CA LEU A 99 6.96 15.98 -0.84
C LEU A 99 7.97 15.31 0.09
N HIS A 100 8.59 14.22 -0.34
CA HIS A 100 9.45 13.41 0.55
C HIS A 100 10.84 14.01 0.73
N ASP A 101 11.43 14.51 -0.34
CA ASP A 101 12.81 15.00 -0.43
C ASP A 101 12.94 16.29 -1.26
N ASP A 102 14.16 16.82 -1.33
CA ASP A 102 14.46 18.08 -2.03
C ASP A 102 14.22 17.97 -3.55
N VAL A 103 14.37 16.78 -4.14
CA VAL A 103 14.18 16.57 -5.58
C VAL A 103 12.70 16.68 -5.93
N GLU A 104 11.84 16.03 -5.14
CA GLU A 104 10.40 16.14 -5.30
C GLU A 104 9.88 17.55 -5.00
N ALA A 105 10.50 18.25 -4.05
CA ALA A 105 10.03 19.54 -3.59
C ALA A 105 10.50 20.72 -4.47
N ALA A 106 11.65 20.59 -5.14
CA ALA A 106 12.24 21.64 -5.97
C ALA A 106 11.28 22.21 -7.05
N PRO A 107 10.53 21.40 -7.83
CA PRO A 107 9.58 21.90 -8.81
C PRO A 107 8.45 22.77 -8.23
N PHE A 108 8.17 22.63 -6.93
CA PHE A 108 7.10 23.36 -6.24
C PHE A 108 7.60 24.55 -5.42
N GLY A 109 8.92 24.75 -5.32
CA GLY A 109 9.50 25.80 -4.48
C GLY A 109 9.15 25.67 -2.99
N GLN A 110 8.96 24.44 -2.51
CA GLN A 110 8.57 24.13 -1.13
C GLN A 110 9.66 23.32 -0.42
N PRO A 111 9.70 23.31 0.92
CA PRO A 111 10.61 22.44 1.67
C PRO A 111 10.08 20.99 1.69
N PRO A 112 10.95 19.97 1.83
CA PRO A 112 10.52 18.60 2.00
C PRO A 112 9.71 18.40 3.28
N GLY A 113 8.72 17.53 3.18
CA GLY A 113 7.81 17.18 4.25
C GLY A 113 6.54 18.05 4.29
N THR A 114 6.27 18.83 3.24
CA THR A 114 5.02 19.60 3.07
C THR A 114 4.09 18.95 2.04
N PHE A 115 2.89 19.51 1.93
CA PHE A 115 1.92 19.11 0.91
C PHE A 115 1.83 20.13 -0.21
N THR A 116 1.68 19.64 -1.44
CA THR A 116 1.22 20.50 -2.53
C THR A 116 -0.23 20.94 -2.30
N PRO A 117 -0.70 22.02 -2.97
CA PRO A 117 -2.12 22.30 -3.04
C PRO A 117 -2.91 21.12 -3.61
N TRP A 118 -4.19 21.04 -3.21
CA TRP A 118 -5.15 20.12 -3.81
C TRP A 118 -5.37 20.47 -5.28
N GLN A 119 -5.43 19.44 -6.12
CA GLN A 119 -5.62 19.50 -7.56
C GLN A 119 -6.65 18.46 -7.97
N ASP A 120 -7.32 18.72 -9.08
CA ASP A 120 -8.26 17.76 -9.65
C ASP A 120 -7.51 16.56 -10.24
N VAL A 121 -8.14 15.39 -10.19
CA VAL A 121 -7.65 14.19 -10.87
C VAL A 121 -7.52 14.49 -12.38
N PRO A 122 -6.41 14.13 -13.04
CA PRO A 122 -6.26 14.35 -14.48
C PRO A 122 -7.39 13.70 -15.30
N GLU A 123 -7.84 14.42 -16.32
CA GLU A 123 -8.82 13.89 -17.27
C GLU A 123 -8.25 12.73 -18.10
N GLY A 124 -9.14 11.92 -18.68
CA GLY A 124 -8.75 10.84 -19.60
C GLY A 124 -8.06 9.65 -18.94
N THR A 125 -8.17 9.50 -17.62
CA THR A 125 -7.62 8.35 -16.89
C THR A 125 -8.48 7.09 -17.11
N ASP A 126 -7.80 5.96 -17.17
CA ASP A 126 -8.41 4.63 -17.33
C ASP A 126 -8.77 3.99 -15.99
N LEU A 127 -7.99 4.29 -14.95
CA LEU A 127 -8.20 3.84 -13.58
C LEU A 127 -7.55 4.77 -12.55
N LEU A 128 -8.01 4.70 -11.30
CA LEU A 128 -7.32 5.25 -10.14
C LEU A 128 -6.48 4.16 -9.51
N PHE A 129 -5.20 4.43 -9.28
CA PHE A 129 -4.29 3.54 -8.57
C PHE A 129 -3.85 4.19 -7.26
N TYR A 130 -4.27 3.62 -6.14
CA TYR A 130 -3.83 4.02 -4.80
C TYR A 130 -2.73 3.09 -4.29
N GLU A 131 -1.68 3.65 -3.73
CA GLU A 131 -0.69 2.92 -2.93
C GLU A 131 -0.51 3.60 -1.57
N GLY A 132 -0.67 2.86 -0.48
CA GLY A 132 -0.44 3.43 0.85
C GLY A 132 -0.85 2.53 2.01
N LEU A 133 -0.84 3.09 3.22
CA LEU A 133 -1.12 2.34 4.44
C LEU A 133 -2.62 2.08 4.66
N HIS A 134 -3.53 2.80 4.00
CA HIS A 134 -4.94 2.88 4.42
C HIS A 134 -5.96 2.64 3.32
N GLY A 135 -5.56 1.97 2.24
CA GLY A 135 -6.41 1.78 1.06
C GLY A 135 -7.65 0.91 1.28
N ALA A 136 -7.74 0.17 2.38
CA ALA A 136 -8.89 -0.67 2.71
C ALA A 136 -9.38 -0.48 4.15
N VAL A 137 -9.16 0.68 4.75
CA VAL A 137 -9.63 0.98 6.11
C VAL A 137 -11.16 0.95 6.19
N ILE A 138 -11.65 0.37 7.28
CA ILE A 138 -13.03 0.47 7.75
C ILE A 138 -12.97 1.00 9.17
N SER A 139 -13.53 2.19 9.41
CA SER A 139 -13.47 2.87 10.71
C SER A 139 -14.61 3.86 10.87
N GLY A 140 -15.48 3.63 11.86
CA GLY A 140 -16.68 4.45 12.05
C GLY A 140 -17.57 4.42 10.80
N ASP A 141 -17.90 5.60 10.28
CA ASP A 141 -18.71 5.75 9.06
C ASP A 141 -17.89 5.58 7.77
N VAL A 142 -16.56 5.50 7.86
CA VAL A 142 -15.68 5.36 6.70
C VAL A 142 -15.51 3.89 6.32
N ASN A 143 -15.74 3.59 5.05
CA ASN A 143 -15.43 2.28 4.46
C ASN A 143 -14.80 2.46 3.08
N LEU A 144 -13.47 2.42 3.02
CA LEU A 144 -12.73 2.53 1.75
C LEU A 144 -12.83 1.26 0.91
N ALA A 145 -12.86 0.10 1.55
CA ALA A 145 -12.83 -1.20 0.89
C ALA A 145 -14.00 -1.39 -0.10
N ARG A 146 -15.18 -0.83 0.18
CA ARG A 146 -16.37 -0.96 -0.69
C ARG A 146 -16.25 -0.24 -2.04
N HIS A 147 -15.33 0.72 -2.16
CA HIS A 147 -15.17 1.54 -3.35
C HIS A 147 -14.12 1.01 -4.32
N ALA A 148 -13.29 0.05 -3.87
CA ALA A 148 -12.22 -0.52 -4.67
C ALA A 148 -12.68 -1.74 -5.47
N ASP A 149 -12.31 -1.78 -6.75
CA ASP A 149 -12.59 -2.90 -7.66
C ASP A 149 -11.51 -4.00 -7.57
N LEU A 150 -10.29 -3.63 -7.17
CA LEU A 150 -9.22 -4.57 -6.87
C LEU A 150 -8.42 -4.11 -5.65
N LEU A 151 -8.57 -4.83 -4.53
CA LEU A 151 -7.82 -4.61 -3.28
C LEU A 151 -6.67 -5.61 -3.16
N ILE A 152 -5.44 -5.11 -3.06
CA ILE A 152 -4.23 -5.91 -2.92
C ILE A 152 -3.54 -5.54 -1.61
N GLY A 153 -3.23 -6.54 -0.79
CA GLY A 153 -2.42 -6.38 0.41
C GLY A 153 -0.98 -6.77 0.14
N VAL A 154 -0.01 -5.91 0.47
CA VAL A 154 1.42 -6.25 0.42
C VAL A 154 2.04 -5.98 1.77
N VAL A 155 2.48 -7.03 2.46
CA VAL A 155 2.85 -6.93 3.87
C VAL A 155 4.01 -7.86 4.22
N PRO A 156 5.06 -7.41 4.90
CA PRO A 156 6.04 -8.30 5.52
C PRO A 156 5.45 -8.91 6.81
N ILE A 157 6.00 -10.02 7.29
CA ILE A 157 5.71 -10.41 8.68
C ILE A 157 6.17 -9.30 9.65
N ILE A 158 5.52 -9.21 10.81
CA ILE A 158 5.78 -8.16 11.81
C ILE A 158 7.27 -8.06 12.16
N ASN A 159 7.94 -9.20 12.34
CA ASN A 159 9.38 -9.24 12.65
C ASN A 159 10.21 -8.55 11.56
N LEU A 160 9.92 -8.80 10.28
CA LEU A 160 10.62 -8.16 9.18
C LEU A 160 10.30 -6.65 9.11
N GLU A 161 9.04 -6.26 9.37
CA GLU A 161 8.65 -4.85 9.44
C GLU A 161 9.47 -4.10 10.49
N TRP A 162 9.64 -4.69 11.67
CA TRP A 162 10.43 -4.12 12.76
C TRP A 162 11.92 -4.04 12.42
N ILE A 163 12.49 -5.10 11.83
CA ILE A 163 13.89 -5.10 11.37
C ILE A 163 14.10 -3.93 10.38
N GLN A 164 13.23 -3.78 9.39
CA GLN A 164 13.32 -2.70 8.41
C GLN A 164 13.17 -1.32 9.04
N LYS A 165 12.29 -1.17 10.04
CA LYS A 165 12.12 0.09 10.78
C LYS A 165 13.37 0.43 11.59
N LEU A 166 13.91 -0.54 12.35
CA LEU A 166 15.13 -0.41 13.15
C LEU A 166 16.32 0.01 12.28
N HIS A 167 16.47 -0.61 11.11
CA HIS A 167 17.53 -0.29 10.17
C HIS A 167 17.40 1.13 9.60
N ARG A 168 16.20 1.52 9.14
CA ARG A 168 15.95 2.89 8.67
C ARG A 168 16.25 3.93 9.75
N ASP A 169 15.83 3.67 10.98
CA ASP A 169 15.98 4.63 12.08
C ASP A 169 17.42 4.70 12.63
N LYS A 170 18.16 3.57 12.68
CA LYS A 170 19.57 3.56 13.09
C LYS A 170 20.48 4.18 12.03
N ALA A 171 20.30 3.82 10.76
CA ALA A 171 21.17 4.28 9.67
C ALA A 171 21.00 5.77 9.35
N LEU A 172 19.77 6.31 9.44
CA LEU A 172 19.49 7.70 9.06
C LEU A 172 19.53 8.69 10.24
N ARG A 173 19.35 8.24 11.49
CA ARG A 173 19.02 9.17 12.60
C ARG A 173 19.78 8.91 13.91
N GLY A 174 20.63 7.89 13.99
CA GLY A 174 21.51 7.67 15.16
C GLY A 174 20.78 7.38 16.48
N TYR A 175 19.53 6.90 16.43
CA TYR A 175 18.73 6.66 17.63
C TYR A 175 19.24 5.48 18.48
N SER A 176 19.04 5.57 19.80
CA SER A 176 19.27 4.46 20.72
C SER A 176 18.25 3.34 20.50
N THR A 177 18.61 2.11 20.86
CA THR A 177 17.71 0.95 20.77
C THR A 177 16.40 1.17 21.57
N GLU A 178 16.49 1.86 22.71
CA GLU A 178 15.34 2.19 23.56
C GLU A 178 14.37 3.17 22.86
N ALA A 179 14.89 4.22 22.22
CA ALA A 179 14.07 5.17 21.48
C ALA A 179 13.30 4.50 20.31
N VAL A 180 13.93 3.55 19.63
CA VAL A 180 13.25 2.79 18.57
C VAL A 180 12.21 1.82 19.14
N THR A 181 12.50 1.20 20.28
CA THR A 181 11.55 0.31 20.98
C THR A 181 10.28 1.07 21.37
N ASN A 182 10.43 2.25 21.97
CA ASN A 182 9.28 3.10 22.32
C ASN A 182 8.48 3.53 21.09
N THR A 183 9.17 3.81 19.97
CA THR A 183 8.51 4.16 18.70
C THR A 183 7.70 2.99 18.14
N ILE A 184 8.20 1.75 18.25
CA ILE A 184 7.46 0.56 17.82
C ILE A 184 6.22 0.37 18.69
N LEU A 185 6.39 0.36 20.02
CA LEU A 185 5.30 0.15 20.98
C LEU A 185 4.20 1.20 20.84
N ARG A 186 4.57 2.48 20.63
CA ARG A 186 3.63 3.58 20.37
C ARG A 186 2.68 3.28 19.21
N ARG A 187 3.17 2.65 18.14
CA ARG A 187 2.40 2.38 16.92
C ARG A 187 1.54 1.12 16.99
N MET A 188 1.81 0.22 17.94
CA MET A 188 1.16 -1.09 17.98
C MET A 188 -0.36 -1.05 18.14
N PRO A 189 -0.95 -0.18 19.00
CA PRO A 189 -2.41 -0.07 19.09
C PRO A 189 -3.03 0.29 17.74
N ASP A 190 -2.53 1.33 17.07
CA ASP A 190 -3.04 1.71 15.76
C ASP A 190 -2.77 0.66 14.68
N TYR A 191 -1.63 -0.04 14.74
CA TYR A 191 -1.32 -1.11 13.80
C TYR A 191 -2.35 -2.25 13.88
N VAL A 192 -2.69 -2.67 15.10
CA VAL A 192 -3.67 -3.74 15.33
C VAL A 192 -5.08 -3.28 14.95
N ASN A 193 -5.44 -2.03 15.22
CA ASN A 193 -6.79 -1.52 15.03
C ASN A 193 -7.07 -1.00 13.61
N TYR A 194 -6.06 -0.51 12.88
CA TYR A 194 -6.25 0.18 11.60
C TYR A 194 -5.41 -0.37 10.45
N VAL A 195 -4.31 -1.10 10.70
CA VAL A 195 -3.48 -1.69 9.63
C VAL A 195 -3.86 -3.16 9.40
N CYS A 196 -3.77 -4.00 10.44
CA CYS A 196 -4.03 -5.44 10.33
C CYS A 196 -5.41 -5.81 9.74
N PRO A 197 -6.53 -5.16 10.14
CA PRO A 197 -7.86 -5.57 9.69
C PRO A 197 -8.05 -5.43 8.17
N GLN A 198 -7.33 -4.50 7.53
CA GLN A 198 -7.39 -4.26 6.09
C GLN A 198 -7.06 -5.52 5.28
N PHE A 199 -6.17 -6.39 5.76
CA PHE A 199 -5.77 -7.61 5.06
C PHE A 199 -6.86 -8.72 5.04
N ALA A 200 -7.95 -8.53 5.78
CA ALA A 200 -9.17 -9.35 5.64
C ALA A 200 -10.03 -8.90 4.46
N GLU A 201 -9.96 -7.61 4.10
CA GLU A 201 -10.76 -7.01 3.02
C GLU A 201 -10.14 -7.24 1.64
N THR A 202 -8.82 -7.30 1.57
CA THR A 202 -8.08 -7.51 0.32
C THR A 202 -8.46 -8.77 -0.44
N HIS A 203 -8.50 -8.65 -1.76
CA HIS A 203 -8.76 -9.76 -2.68
C HIS A 203 -7.55 -10.69 -2.77
N ILE A 204 -6.34 -10.13 -2.75
CA ILE A 204 -5.07 -10.87 -2.82
C ILE A 204 -4.10 -10.30 -1.80
N ASN A 205 -3.48 -11.15 -0.99
CA ASN A 205 -2.39 -10.77 -0.10
C ASN A 205 -1.07 -11.34 -0.59
N PHE A 206 -0.04 -10.51 -0.67
CA PHE A 206 1.36 -10.86 -0.86
C PHE A 206 2.07 -10.64 0.47
N GLN A 207 2.32 -11.73 1.19
CA GLN A 207 2.97 -11.68 2.49
C GLN A 207 4.45 -12.11 2.37
N ARG A 208 5.39 -11.20 2.66
CA ARG A 208 6.82 -11.52 2.64
C ARG A 208 7.26 -12.15 3.97
N VAL A 209 7.84 -13.35 3.88
CA VAL A 209 8.23 -14.19 5.03
C VAL A 209 9.70 -14.57 4.90
N PRO A 210 10.61 -13.99 5.71
CA PRO A 210 12.00 -14.44 5.80
C PRO A 210 12.09 -15.90 6.26
N THR A 211 13.05 -16.63 5.71
CA THR A 211 13.43 -18.00 6.13
C THR A 211 14.73 -18.04 6.91
N VAL A 212 15.19 -16.88 7.36
CA VAL A 212 16.30 -16.70 8.30
C VAL A 212 15.78 -16.38 9.70
N ASP A 213 16.67 -16.43 10.70
CA ASP A 213 16.31 -16.12 12.07
C ASP A 213 15.93 -14.63 12.23
N THR A 214 14.65 -14.41 12.49
CA THR A 214 14.07 -13.10 12.80
C THR A 214 13.45 -13.07 14.20
N SER A 215 13.77 -14.04 15.05
CA SER A 215 13.18 -14.22 16.39
C SER A 215 13.39 -13.01 17.30
N ASN A 216 14.54 -12.35 17.21
CA ASN A 216 14.83 -11.09 17.89
C ASN A 216 15.18 -9.98 16.88
N PRO A 217 14.19 -9.17 16.45
CA PRO A 217 14.41 -8.13 15.44
C PRO A 217 15.31 -6.99 15.93
N PHE A 218 15.46 -6.77 17.25
CA PHE A 218 16.24 -5.67 17.83
C PHE A 218 17.76 -5.83 17.70
N ILE A 219 18.22 -7.07 17.53
CA ILE A 219 19.64 -7.41 17.33
C ILE A 219 19.98 -7.76 15.87
N ALA A 220 19.00 -7.67 14.96
CA ALA A 220 19.19 -8.01 13.56
C ALA A 220 20.23 -7.08 12.90
N ARG A 221 21.32 -7.67 12.41
CA ARG A 221 22.44 -6.93 11.79
C ARG A 221 22.16 -6.47 10.37
N TYR A 222 21.25 -7.14 9.68
CA TYR A 222 20.89 -6.86 8.29
C TYR A 222 19.38 -7.07 8.10
N ILE A 223 18.83 -6.45 7.07
CA ILE A 223 17.47 -6.75 6.61
C ILE A 223 17.54 -8.02 5.76
N PRO A 224 16.74 -9.08 6.04
CA PRO A 224 16.66 -10.24 5.18
C PRO A 224 16.44 -9.84 3.72
N THR A 225 17.25 -10.41 2.83
CA THR A 225 17.18 -10.18 1.39
C THR A 225 15.97 -10.89 0.77
N ALA A 226 15.71 -10.64 -0.52
CA ALA A 226 14.63 -11.32 -1.23
C ALA A 226 14.90 -12.83 -1.41
N ASP A 227 16.18 -13.21 -1.50
CA ASP A 227 16.60 -14.62 -1.62
C ASP A 227 16.44 -15.38 -0.29
N GLU A 228 16.64 -14.69 0.83
CA GLU A 228 16.39 -15.19 2.19
C GLU A 228 14.91 -15.15 2.61
N SER A 229 13.99 -15.04 1.64
CA SER A 229 12.56 -14.89 1.89
C SER A 229 11.71 -15.69 0.90
N PHE A 230 10.52 -16.08 1.34
CA PHE A 230 9.41 -16.41 0.46
C PHE A 230 8.36 -15.31 0.46
N VAL A 231 7.47 -15.35 -0.52
CA VAL A 231 6.25 -14.56 -0.57
C VAL A 231 5.06 -15.52 -0.62
N VAL A 232 4.19 -15.41 0.37
CA VAL A 232 2.94 -16.17 0.46
C VAL A 232 1.84 -15.37 -0.21
N ILE A 233 1.31 -15.89 -1.31
CA ILE A 233 0.28 -15.22 -2.10
C ILE A 233 -1.07 -15.90 -1.87
N ARG A 234 -1.95 -15.25 -1.10
CA ARG A 234 -3.28 -15.76 -0.76
C ARG A 234 -4.36 -15.07 -1.59
N PHE A 235 -5.20 -15.86 -2.26
CA PHE A 235 -6.39 -15.38 -2.94
C PHE A 235 -7.61 -15.54 -2.03
N LYS A 236 -8.37 -14.45 -1.79
CA LYS A 236 -9.63 -14.47 -1.01
C LYS A 236 -10.66 -15.38 -1.66
N ASN A 237 -10.74 -15.35 -3.00
CA ASN A 237 -11.52 -16.28 -3.81
C ASN A 237 -10.63 -16.87 -4.92
N PRO A 238 -10.26 -18.17 -4.85
CA PRO A 238 -9.37 -18.80 -5.83
C PRO A 238 -10.07 -19.18 -7.15
N LYS A 239 -11.38 -18.95 -7.30
CA LYS A 239 -12.10 -19.31 -8.54
C LYS A 239 -11.54 -18.54 -9.73
N GLY A 240 -11.19 -19.27 -10.79
CA GLY A 240 -10.60 -18.70 -12.01
C GLY A 240 -9.10 -18.47 -11.94
N ILE A 241 -8.44 -18.79 -10.82
CA ILE A 241 -6.98 -18.78 -10.72
C ILE A 241 -6.44 -20.14 -11.20
N ASP A 242 -5.57 -20.09 -12.20
CA ASP A 242 -4.89 -21.28 -12.73
C ASP A 242 -3.58 -21.52 -11.96
N PHE A 243 -3.67 -22.23 -10.83
CA PHE A 243 -2.48 -22.57 -10.03
C PHE A 243 -1.47 -23.45 -10.78
N PRO A 244 -1.86 -24.46 -11.58
CA PRO A 244 -0.91 -25.18 -12.43
C PRO A 244 -0.08 -24.26 -13.34
N TYR A 245 -0.71 -23.25 -13.96
CA TYR A 245 0.00 -22.24 -14.74
C TYR A 245 0.94 -21.39 -13.86
N LEU A 246 0.49 -20.93 -12.69
CA LEU A 246 1.35 -20.16 -11.79
C LEU A 246 2.57 -20.97 -11.33
N LEU A 247 2.38 -22.25 -11.01
CA LEU A 247 3.44 -23.17 -10.59
C LEU A 247 4.47 -23.41 -11.70
N SER A 248 4.03 -23.52 -12.95
CA SER A 248 4.94 -23.73 -14.09
C SER A 248 5.75 -22.47 -14.43
N MET A 249 5.13 -21.30 -14.32
CA MET A 249 5.77 -20.03 -14.62
C MET A 249 6.69 -19.53 -13.49
N LEU A 250 6.34 -19.82 -12.24
CA LEU A 250 7.07 -19.38 -11.06
C LEU A 250 7.92 -20.55 -10.55
N HIS A 251 9.10 -20.73 -11.13
CA HIS A 251 10.03 -21.79 -10.74
C HIS A 251 10.23 -21.85 -9.20
N ASP A 252 10.35 -23.05 -8.64
CA ASP A 252 10.41 -23.32 -7.18
C ASP A 252 9.22 -22.82 -6.35
N SER A 253 8.11 -22.44 -6.98
CA SER A 253 6.88 -22.17 -6.23
C SER A 253 6.19 -23.47 -5.85
N PHE A 254 5.39 -23.43 -4.78
CA PHE A 254 4.61 -24.56 -4.31
C PHE A 254 3.31 -24.11 -3.66
N MET A 255 2.36 -25.02 -3.52
CA MET A 255 1.08 -24.76 -2.86
C MET A 255 1.18 -25.07 -1.38
N SER A 256 0.82 -24.12 -0.51
CA SER A 256 0.72 -24.37 0.94
C SER A 256 -0.72 -24.61 1.41
N ARG A 257 -1.71 -24.09 0.66
CA ARG A 257 -3.15 -24.33 0.85
C ARG A 257 -3.88 -24.26 -0.51
N PRO A 258 -5.13 -24.73 -0.63
CA PRO A 258 -5.88 -24.70 -1.90
C PRO A 258 -6.06 -23.32 -2.54
N ASN A 259 -5.90 -22.24 -1.77
CA ASN A 259 -5.99 -20.86 -2.25
C ASN A 259 -4.69 -20.06 -2.04
N ILE A 260 -3.57 -20.74 -1.80
CA ILE A 260 -2.28 -20.10 -1.48
C ILE A 260 -1.15 -20.75 -2.26
N ILE A 261 -0.44 -19.92 -3.01
CA ILE A 261 0.85 -20.26 -3.62
C ILE A 261 1.98 -19.55 -2.85
N VAL A 262 3.08 -20.24 -2.64
CA VAL A 262 4.30 -19.71 -2.03
C VAL A 262 5.36 -19.61 -3.12
N VAL A 263 5.98 -18.44 -3.27
CA VAL A 263 6.95 -18.15 -4.33
C VAL A 263 8.26 -17.65 -3.72
N PRO A 264 9.44 -17.96 -4.31
CA PRO A 264 10.70 -17.38 -3.87
C PRO A 264 10.63 -15.84 -3.87
N GLY A 265 11.19 -15.18 -2.85
CA GLY A 265 11.05 -13.74 -2.68
C GLY A 265 11.64 -12.92 -3.83
N GLY A 266 12.73 -13.41 -4.44
CA GLY A 266 13.30 -12.82 -5.66
C GLY A 266 12.37 -12.83 -6.88
N LYS A 267 11.28 -13.63 -6.86
CA LYS A 267 10.28 -13.73 -7.94
C LYS A 267 9.01 -12.93 -7.66
N MET A 268 8.97 -12.11 -6.60
CA MET A 268 7.79 -11.33 -6.23
C MET A 268 7.27 -10.45 -7.38
N GLU A 269 8.15 -9.67 -8.03
CA GLU A 269 7.75 -8.75 -9.11
C GLU A 269 7.20 -9.52 -10.32
N LEU A 270 7.80 -10.66 -10.66
CA LEU A 270 7.31 -11.54 -11.73
C LEU A 270 5.94 -12.14 -11.38
N ALA A 271 5.78 -12.63 -10.15
CA ALA A 271 4.51 -13.17 -9.68
C ALA A 271 3.40 -12.10 -9.71
N MET A 272 3.70 -10.88 -9.26
CA MET A 272 2.77 -9.75 -9.35
C MET A 272 2.38 -9.45 -10.80
N GLN A 273 3.32 -9.42 -11.75
CA GLN A 273 2.98 -9.20 -13.16
C GLN A 273 2.06 -10.30 -13.71
N ILE A 274 2.42 -11.57 -13.51
CA ILE A 274 1.65 -12.70 -14.03
C ILE A 274 0.23 -12.72 -13.43
N ILE A 275 0.09 -12.41 -12.14
CA ILE A 275 -1.18 -12.46 -11.44
C ILE A 275 -2.03 -11.22 -11.69
N LEU A 276 -1.44 -10.02 -11.65
CA LEU A 276 -2.18 -8.76 -11.63
C LEU A 276 -2.48 -8.23 -13.03
N THR A 277 -1.62 -8.44 -14.02
CA THR A 277 -1.88 -8.00 -15.41
C THR A 277 -3.23 -8.49 -15.94
N PRO A 278 -3.58 -9.80 -15.91
CA PRO A 278 -4.89 -10.24 -16.42
C PRO A 278 -6.08 -9.67 -15.62
N LEU A 279 -5.91 -9.40 -14.32
CA LEU A 279 -6.94 -8.80 -13.49
C LEU A 279 -7.18 -7.34 -13.86
N LEU A 280 -6.11 -6.57 -14.09
CA LEU A 280 -6.17 -5.19 -14.55
C LEU A 280 -6.80 -5.10 -15.94
N LEU A 281 -6.35 -5.93 -16.88
CA LEU A 281 -6.92 -5.97 -18.24
C LEU A 281 -8.42 -6.30 -18.21
N LYS A 282 -8.86 -7.20 -17.33
CA LYS A 282 -10.28 -7.50 -17.16
C LYS A 282 -11.09 -6.28 -16.70
N LEU A 283 -10.54 -5.45 -15.82
CA LEU A 283 -11.16 -4.19 -15.39
C LEU A 283 -11.24 -3.19 -16.55
N ILE A 284 -10.14 -3.03 -17.31
CA ILE A 284 -10.09 -2.14 -18.48
C ILE A 284 -11.08 -2.57 -19.56
N ASP A 285 -11.19 -3.87 -19.84
CA ASP A 285 -12.17 -4.38 -20.79
C ASP A 285 -13.60 -4.22 -20.30
N GLY A 286 -13.83 -4.35 -18.99
CA GLY A 286 -15.11 -4.02 -18.34
C GLY A 286 -15.50 -2.57 -18.59
N ARG A 287 -14.55 -1.65 -18.38
CA ARG A 287 -14.70 -0.22 -18.67
C ARG A 287 -15.02 0.06 -20.12
N ARG A 288 -14.25 -0.50 -21.06
CA ARG A 288 -14.49 -0.32 -22.50
C ARG A 288 -15.92 -0.70 -22.88
N ARG A 289 -16.40 -1.87 -22.40
CA ARG A 289 -17.79 -2.31 -22.63
C ARG A 289 -18.81 -1.36 -22.01
N ALA A 290 -18.59 -0.89 -20.78
CA ALA A 290 -19.51 0.03 -20.10
C ALA A 290 -19.59 1.40 -20.77
N LEU A 291 -18.48 1.91 -21.30
CA LEU A 291 -18.43 3.16 -22.06
C LEU A 291 -19.10 3.00 -23.43
N SER A 292 -18.82 1.91 -24.15
CA SER A 292 -19.48 1.63 -25.44
C SER A 292 -20.99 1.44 -25.31
N ALA A 293 -21.47 0.85 -24.20
CA ALA A 293 -22.89 0.70 -23.94
C ALA A 293 -23.59 2.03 -23.62
N ALA A 294 -22.89 2.98 -23.00
CA ALA A 294 -23.43 4.30 -22.68
C ALA A 294 -23.43 5.27 -23.88
N ALA A 295 -22.65 4.97 -24.92
CA ALA A 295 -22.59 5.75 -26.15
C ALA A 295 -23.64 5.31 -27.20
N ARG A 296 -24.41 4.26 -26.92
CA ARG A 296 -25.53 3.78 -27.74
C ARG A 296 -26.85 4.27 -27.16
#